data_AF-A0A8J7C5I9-F1
#
_entry.id   AF-A0A8J7C5I9-F1
#
_cell.length_a   1.000
_cell.length_b   1.000
_cell.length_c   1.000
_cell.angle_alpha   90.00
_cell.angle_beta   90.00
_cell.angle_gamma   90.00
#
_symmetry.space_group_name_H-M   'P 1'
#
loop_
_entity.id
_entity.type
_entity.pdbx_description
1 polymer ?
#
loop_
_entity_poly.entity_id
_entity_poly.type
_entity_poly.pdbx_seq_one_letter_code
_entity_poly.pdbx_strand_id
1 'polypeptide(L)' 'MNIPPQLQKSTLELPKVYRKEGILVIETEPIENLDINALINELREERIREQMAW' A
#
# COMPACT_ATOMS: atom_id res chain seq x y z
N MET A 1 -9.92 -32.91 22.04
CA MET A 1 -10.25 -31.48 22.19
C MET A 1 -10.61 -30.97 20.80
N ASN A 2 -11.90 -30.79 20.51
CA ASN A 2 -12.37 -30.37 19.19
C ASN A 2 -12.18 -28.86 19.05
N ILE A 3 -11.33 -28.44 18.11
CA ILE A 3 -11.16 -27.04 17.77
C ILE A 3 -12.37 -26.61 16.92
N PRO A 4 -13.12 -25.58 17.30
CA PRO A 4 -14.28 -25.13 16.53
C PRO A 4 -13.85 -24.62 15.14
N PRO A 5 -14.64 -24.87 14.08
CA PRO A 5 -14.30 -24.53 12.68
C PRO A 5 -14.22 -23.02 12.39
N GLN A 6 -14.46 -22.18 13.39
CA GLN A 6 -14.49 -20.71 13.29
C GLN A 6 -13.09 -20.08 13.33
N LEU A 7 -12.02 -20.86 13.55
CA LEU A 7 -10.63 -20.39 13.54
C LEU A 7 -9.94 -20.59 12.18
N GLN A 8 -10.70 -20.49 11.09
CA GLN A 8 -10.18 -20.45 9.71
C GLN A 8 -10.52 -19.12 9.05
N LYS A 9 -10.05 -17.99 9.61
CA LYS A 9 -10.02 -16.74 8.85
C LYS A 9 -9.09 -15.72 9.48
N SER A 10 -7.83 -15.78 9.06
CA SER A 10 -7.02 -14.58 8.76
C SER A 10 -5.72 -15.04 8.13
N THR A 11 -5.80 -15.68 6.96
CA THR A 11 -4.68 -15.55 6.03
C THR A 11 -4.72 -14.09 5.60
N LEU A 12 -3.94 -13.24 6.26
CA LEU A 12 -3.70 -11.88 5.77
C LEU A 12 -3.05 -12.08 4.41
N GLU A 13 -3.83 -11.94 3.34
CA GLU A 13 -3.32 -12.04 1.99
C GLU A 13 -2.26 -10.94 1.84
N LEU A 14 -1.00 -11.35 1.71
CA LEU A 14 0.10 -10.41 1.51
C LEU A 14 -0.23 -9.58 0.25
N PRO A 15 -0.03 -8.25 0.29
CA PRO A 15 -0.32 -7.41 -0.87
C PRO A 15 0.49 -7.89 -2.06
N LYS A 16 -0.16 -8.04 -3.21
CA LYS A 16 0.54 -8.47 -4.43
C LYS A 16 1.39 -7.31 -4.93
N VAL A 17 2.71 -7.49 -4.86
CA VAL A 17 3.69 -6.51 -5.34
C VAL A 17 4.26 -6.98 -6.66
N TYR A 18 4.15 -6.16 -7.71
CA TYR A 18 4.69 -6.47 -9.04
C TYR A 18 5.11 -5.22 -9.80
N ARG A 19 5.79 -5.40 -10.94
CA ARG A 19 6.11 -4.31 -11.86
C ARG A 19 5.24 -4.38 -13.11
N LYS A 20 4.68 -3.25 -13.52
CA LYS A 20 3.93 -3.09 -14.77
C LYS A 20 4.47 -1.87 -15.51
N GLU A 21 5.00 -2.07 -16.71
CA GLU A 21 5.57 -1.00 -17.55
C GLU A 21 6.64 -0.15 -16.81
N GLY A 22 7.43 -0.79 -15.95
CA GLY A 22 8.46 -0.12 -15.14
C GLY A 22 7.96 0.53 -13.85
N ILE A 23 6.64 0.55 -13.62
CA ILE A 23 6.01 1.09 -12.41
C ILE A 23 5.86 -0.02 -11.37
N LEU A 24 6.26 0.24 -10.12
CA LEU A 24 6.01 -0.66 -8.99
C LEU A 24 4.54 -0.52 -8.58
N VAL A 25 3.80 -1.62 -8.64
CA VAL A 25 2.38 -1.71 -8.31
C VAL A 25 2.23 -2.56 -7.05
N ILE A 26 1.45 -2.07 -6.10
CA ILE A 26 1.04 -2.78 -4.89
C ILE A 26 -0.49 -2.91 -4.97
N GLU A 27 -0.98 -4.11 -5.23
CA GLU A 27 -2.40 -4.42 -5.20
C GLU A 27 -2.85 -4.62 -3.75
N THR A 28 -3.89 -3.89 -3.38
CA THR A 28 -4.46 -3.88 -2.03
C THR A 28 -5.98 -4.01 -2.13
N GLU A 29 -6.62 -4.42 -1.03
CA GLU A 29 -8.06 -4.24 -0.88
C GLU A 29 -8.42 -2.75 -0.96
N PRO A 30 -9.69 -2.39 -1.25
CA PRO A 30 -10.11 -0.99 -1.28
C PRO A 30 -9.72 -0.27 0.03
N ILE A 31 -8.83 0.72 -0.07
CA ILE A 31 -8.40 1.51 1.08
C ILE A 31 -9.41 2.62 1.30
N GLU A 32 -10.28 2.44 2.28
CA GLU A 32 -11.19 3.50 2.70
C GLU A 32 -10.39 4.68 3.26
N ASN A 33 -10.80 5.90 2.92
CA ASN A 33 -10.20 7.16 3.37
C ASN A 33 -8.78 7.44 2.85
N LEU A 34 -8.30 6.76 1.80
CA LEU A 34 -7.08 7.16 1.11
C LEU A 34 -7.36 8.29 0.12
N ASP A 35 -6.89 9.50 0.43
CA ASP A 35 -6.84 10.59 -0.54
C ASP A 35 -5.54 10.52 -1.36
N ILE A 36 -5.66 9.99 -2.58
CA ILE A 36 -4.55 9.86 -3.52
C ILE A 36 -3.94 11.23 -3.85
N ASN A 37 -4.73 12.31 -3.89
CA ASN A 37 -4.22 13.63 -4.22
C ASN A 37 -3.37 14.20 -3.08
N ALA A 38 -3.80 14.00 -1.83
CA ALA A 38 -3.02 14.38 -0.66
C ALA A 38 -1.67 13.64 -0.64
N LEU A 39 -1.70 12.32 -0.84
CA LEU A 39 -0.49 11.49 -0.91
C LEU A 39 0.47 11.94 -2.02
N ILE A 40 -0.03 12.20 -3.23
CA ILE A 40 0.80 12.68 -4.34
C ILE A 40 1.46 14.03 -4.01
N ASN A 41 0.72 14.94 -3.35
CA ASN A 41 1.28 16.23 -2.95
C ASN A 41 2.39 16.06 -1.92
N GLU A 42 2.20 15.22 -0.90
CA GLU A 42 3.23 14.93 0.11
C GLU A 42 4.54 14.42 -0.52
N LEU A 43 4.43 13.44 -1.43
CA LEU A 43 5.59 12.87 -2.12
C LEU A 43 6.31 13.89 -3.03
N ARG A 44 5.56 14.82 -3.65
CA ARG A 44 6.16 15.90 -4.44
C ARG A 44 6.94 16.86 -3.56
N GLU A 45 6.37 17.28 -2.44
CA GLU A 45 7.04 18.18 -1.49
C GLU A 45 8.31 17.55 -0.90
N GLU A 46 8.27 16.25 -0.59
CA GLU A 46 9.45 15.50 -0.16
C GLU A 46 10.55 15.55 -1.21
N ARG A 47 10.24 15.21 -2.47
CA ARG A 47 11.21 15.30 -3.58
C ARG A 47 11.78 16.71 -3.74
N ILE A 48 10.96 17.75 -3.62
CA ILE A 48 11.42 19.14 -3.74
C ILE A 48 12.42 19.48 -2.62
N ARG A 49 12.12 19.08 -1.37
CA ARG A 49 13.04 19.27 -0.24
C ARG A 49 14.37 18.56 -0.46
N GLU A 50 14.34 17.31 -0.93
CA GLU A 50 15.56 16.56 -1.26
C GLU A 50 16.40 17.27 -2.33
N GLN A 51 15.76 17.88 -3.32
CA GLN A 51 16.43 18.62 -4.39
C GLN A 51 16.98 19.99 -3.95
N MET A 52 16.41 20.61 -2.91
CA MET A 52 16.92 21.86 -2.31
C MET A 52 18.03 21.63 -1.28
N ALA A 53 18.15 20.41 -0.74
CA ALA A 53 19.19 20.04 0.23
C ALA A 53 20.56 19.78 -0.41
N TRP A 54 20.70 20.02 -1.73
CA TRP A 54 21.92 19.90 -2.52
C TRP A 54 22.37 21.26 -3.07
#